data_AF-A0A0J7KA29-F1
#
_entry.id   AF-A0A0J7KA29-F1
#
_cell.length_a   1.000
_cell.length_b   1.000
_cell.length_c   1.000
_cell.angle_alpha   90.00
_cell.angle_beta   90.00
_cell.angle_gamma   90.00
#
_symmetry.space_group_name_H-M   'P 1'
#
loop_
_entity.id
_entity.type
_entity.pdbx_description
1 polymer ?
#
loop_
_entity_poly.entity_id
_entity_poly.type
_entity_poly.pdbx_seq_one_letter_code
_entity_poly.pdbx_strand_id
1 'polypeptide(L)'
;MRNLDELLIRLSVVFPNLPKSYKTLLQTPRNIEVSEWEDGSLMWYKGIRKNLDLMDLQEYLRKNDKVVIDVNMDGLPLSKSSPLKFWPILGYLVGTENMPFTIGIYLGKKDPNDLYAYLYNGPLSRIRLGFAL
;
A
#
# COMPACT_ATOMS: atom_id res chain seq x y z
N MET A 1 -1.27 -16.11 9.62
CA MET A 1 -0.88 -17.05 8.55
C MET A 1 -0.21 -18.35 9.03
N ARG A 2 0.02 -18.59 10.33
CA ARG A 2 0.58 -19.87 10.82
C ARG A 2 -0.20 -21.10 10.33
N ASN A 3 -1.54 -21.01 10.30
CA ASN A 3 -2.41 -22.07 9.77
C ASN A 3 -2.16 -22.36 8.28
N LEU A 4 -1.74 -21.37 7.49
CA LEU A 4 -1.42 -21.56 6.07
C LEU A 4 -0.06 -22.24 5.91
N ASP A 5 0.94 -21.86 6.71
CA ASP A 5 2.24 -22.56 6.71
C ASP A 5 2.08 -24.03 7.13
N GLU A 6 1.29 -24.31 8.17
CA GLU A 6 0.97 -25.68 8.60
C GLU A 6 0.28 -26.49 7.50
N LEU A 7 -0.67 -25.88 6.80
CA LEU A 7 -1.33 -26.50 5.65
C LEU A 7 -0.33 -26.80 4.53
N LEU A 8 0.52 -25.84 4.17
CA LEU A 8 1.53 -26.01 3.12
C LEU A 8 2.54 -27.11 3.47
N ILE A 9 2.92 -27.23 4.73
CA ILE A 9 3.77 -28.33 5.22
C ILE A 9 3.09 -29.67 4.99
N ARG A 10 1.80 -29.81 5.36
CA ARG A 10 1.05 -31.07 5.12
C ARG A 10 0.92 -31.39 3.64
N LEU A 11 0.61 -30.39 2.81
CA LEU A 11 0.48 -30.56 1.37
C LEU A 11 1.82 -30.89 0.69
N SER A 12 2.94 -30.44 1.24
CA SER A 12 4.27 -30.74 0.69
C SER A 12 4.62 -32.23 0.69
N VAL A 13 3.93 -33.05 1.49
CA VAL A 13 4.05 -34.52 1.45
C VAL A 13 3.56 -35.09 0.12
N VAL A 14 2.47 -34.54 -0.40
CA VAL A 14 1.86 -34.97 -1.68
C VAL A 14 2.44 -34.18 -2.86
N PHE A 15 2.84 -32.94 -2.63
CA PHE A 15 3.43 -32.04 -3.62
C PHE A 15 4.83 -31.60 -3.17
N PRO A 16 5.89 -32.38 -3.42
CA PRO A 16 7.23 -32.14 -2.87
C PRO A 16 7.84 -30.78 -3.23
N ASN A 17 7.44 -30.22 -4.37
CA ASN A 17 7.92 -28.91 -4.85
C ASN A 17 7.11 -27.73 -4.29
N LEU A 18 6.04 -27.98 -3.53
CA LEU A 18 5.23 -26.93 -2.94
C LEU A 18 6.01 -26.22 -1.81
N PRO A 19 6.11 -24.88 -1.84
CA PRO A 19 6.78 -24.14 -0.77
C PRO A 19 6.08 -24.34 0.57
N LYS A 20 6.86 -24.62 1.61
CA LYS A 20 6.36 -24.83 2.99
C LYS A 20 5.98 -23.56 3.73
N SER A 21 6.21 -22.40 3.11
CA SER A 21 5.84 -21.11 3.70
C SER A 21 5.05 -20.27 2.71
N TYR A 22 4.00 -19.62 3.21
CA TYR A 22 3.19 -18.69 2.43
C TYR A 22 4.04 -17.56 1.83
N LYS A 23 5.12 -17.13 2.52
CA LYS A 23 6.00 -16.07 2.02
C LYS A 23 6.70 -16.50 0.74
N THR A 24 7.19 -17.74 0.71
CA THR A 24 7.84 -18.30 -0.47
C THR A 24 6.81 -18.58 -1.56
N LEU A 25 5.64 -19.09 -1.18
CA LEU A 25 4.53 -19.33 -2.12
C LEU A 25 4.09 -18.04 -2.82
N LEU A 26 3.92 -16.95 -2.07
CA LEU A 26 3.53 -15.64 -2.58
C LEU A 26 4.70 -14.81 -3.09
N GLN A 27 5.91 -15.38 -3.14
CA GLN A 27 7.15 -14.70 -3.55
C GLN A 27 7.33 -13.34 -2.85
N THR A 28 6.97 -13.27 -1.57
CA THR A 28 6.98 -12.04 -0.80
C THR A 28 8.39 -11.46 -0.75
N PRO A 29 8.60 -10.21 -1.18
CA PRO A 29 9.91 -9.57 -1.15
C PRO A 29 10.50 -9.60 0.27
N ARG A 30 11.76 -10.01 0.39
CA ARG A 30 12.47 -10.03 1.69
C ARG A 30 12.97 -8.65 2.10
N ASN A 31 13.32 -7.85 1.10
CA ASN A 31 13.76 -6.48 1.27
C ASN A 31 12.74 -5.57 0.62
N ILE A 32 12.32 -4.56 1.36
CA ILE A 32 11.40 -3.54 0.90
C ILE A 32 12.13 -2.21 1.09
N GLU A 33 12.10 -1.37 0.07
CA GLU A 33 12.68 -0.03 0.14
C GLU A 33 11.77 0.85 1.01
N VAL A 34 12.31 1.32 2.13
CA VAL A 34 11.63 2.20 3.08
C VAL A 34 12.49 3.44 3.25
N SER A 35 11.91 4.61 3.06
CA SER A 35 12.57 5.89 3.27
C SER A 35 12.42 6.30 4.73
N GLU A 36 13.53 6.70 5.36
CA GLU A 36 13.53 7.27 6.71
C GLU A 36 13.70 8.80 6.62
N TRP A 37 12.94 9.52 7.44
CA TRP A 37 12.95 10.98 7.50
C TRP A 37 13.73 11.47 8.73
N GLU A 38 14.08 12.75 8.76
CA GLU A 38 14.90 13.35 9.83
C GLU A 38 14.30 13.18 11.24
N ASP A 39 12.98 13.09 11.34
CA ASP A 39 12.27 12.86 12.60
C ASP A 39 12.19 11.38 13.01
N GLY A 40 12.84 10.49 12.25
CA GLY A 40 12.86 9.04 12.45
C GLY A 40 11.57 8.34 11.99
N SER A 41 10.69 9.03 11.27
CA SER A 41 9.53 8.40 10.64
C SER A 41 9.91 7.64 9.38
N LEU A 42 9.13 6.61 9.08
CA LEU A 42 9.36 5.67 7.99
C LEU A 42 8.24 5.77 6.97
N MET A 43 8.60 5.71 5.69
CA MET A 43 7.67 5.70 4.56
C MET A 43 7.97 4.55 3.62
N TRP A 44 6.97 3.70 3.39
CA TRP A 44 6.99 2.76 2.28
C TRP A 44 6.10 3.28 1.15
N TYR A 45 6.62 3.25 -0.08
CA TYR A 45 5.89 3.68 -1.27
C TYR A 45 5.69 2.54 -2.26
N LYS A 46 4.43 2.19 -2.53
CA LYS A 46 4.07 1.22 -3.57
C LYS A 46 3.89 1.91 -4.93
N GLY A 47 3.19 3.04 -4.95
CA GLY A 47 2.88 3.82 -6.15
C GLY A 47 1.53 3.54 -6.78
N ILE A 48 0.94 4.58 -7.38
CA ILE A 48 -0.37 4.49 -8.03
C ILE A 48 -0.33 3.56 -9.25
N ARG A 49 0.64 3.76 -10.16
CA ARG A 49 0.73 3.01 -11.41
C ARG A 49 0.72 1.49 -11.18
N LYS A 50 1.54 1.00 -10.23
CA LYS A 50 1.60 -0.44 -9.92
C LYS A 50 0.26 -1.01 -9.45
N ASN A 51 -0.61 -0.19 -8.86
CA ASN A 51 -1.96 -0.63 -8.47
C ASN A 51 -2.91 -0.61 -9.68
N LEU A 52 -2.84 0.43 -10.51
CA LEU A 52 -3.65 0.54 -11.72
C LEU A 52 -3.34 -0.56 -12.75
N ASP A 53 -2.06 -0.94 -12.90
CA ASP A 53 -1.62 -2.01 -13.80
C ASP A 53 -2.20 -3.39 -13.41
N LEU A 54 -2.73 -3.54 -12.18
CA LEU A 54 -3.39 -4.76 -11.69
C LEU A 54 -4.92 -4.74 -11.90
N MET A 55 -5.49 -3.64 -12.37
CA MET A 55 -6.92 -3.46 -12.58
C MET A 55 -7.26 -3.62 -14.08
N ASP A 56 -8.45 -4.15 -14.37
CA ASP A 56 -8.99 -4.03 -15.72
C ASP A 56 -9.59 -2.64 -15.92
N LEU A 57 -8.88 -1.80 -16.66
CA LEU A 57 -9.24 -0.41 -16.90
C LEU A 57 -9.82 -0.15 -18.29
N GLN A 58 -10.03 -1.18 -19.14
CA GLN A 58 -10.42 -0.94 -20.53
C GLN A 58 -11.75 -0.20 -20.64
N GLU A 59 -12.78 -0.68 -19.95
CA GLU A 59 -14.09 -0.02 -19.96
C GLU A 59 -14.03 1.36 -19.30
N TYR A 60 -13.27 1.49 -18.22
CA TYR A 60 -13.08 2.75 -17.51
C TYR A 60 -12.50 3.82 -18.44
N LEU A 61 -11.41 3.50 -19.15
CA LEU A 61 -10.72 4.42 -20.06
C LEU A 61 -11.53 4.73 -21.32
N ARG A 62 -12.47 3.87 -21.72
CA ARG A 62 -13.41 4.17 -22.81
C ARG A 62 -14.48 5.18 -22.41
N LYS A 63 -14.87 5.22 -21.14
CA LYS A 63 -15.94 6.10 -20.62
C LYS A 63 -15.41 7.40 -20.05
N ASN A 64 -14.14 7.45 -19.65
CA ASN A 64 -13.56 8.57 -18.94
C ASN A 64 -12.32 9.10 -19.67
N ASP A 65 -12.30 10.40 -19.93
CA ASP A 65 -11.17 11.08 -20.59
C ASP A 65 -9.98 11.31 -19.65
N LYS A 66 -10.17 11.07 -18.34
CA LYS A 66 -9.16 11.26 -17.31
C LYS A 66 -9.29 10.20 -16.21
N VAL A 67 -8.15 9.84 -15.64
CA VAL A 67 -8.08 9.03 -14.43
C VAL A 67 -8.20 9.96 -13.22
N VAL A 68 -9.23 9.74 -12.40
CA VAL A 68 -9.45 10.49 -11.16
C VAL A 68 -9.32 9.54 -9.98
N ILE A 69 -8.44 9.87 -9.04
CA ILE A 69 -8.17 9.05 -7.86
C ILE A 69 -8.41 9.88 -6.62
N ASP A 70 -9.33 9.44 -5.79
CA ASP A 70 -9.50 9.97 -4.44
C ASP A 70 -8.40 9.38 -3.56
N VAL A 71 -7.69 10.24 -2.84
CA VAL A 71 -6.65 9.82 -1.90
C VAL A 71 -7.11 10.08 -0.48
N ASN A 72 -7.11 9.03 0.32
CA ASN A 72 -7.38 9.10 1.75
C ASN A 72 -6.13 8.70 2.52
N MET A 73 -5.87 9.40 3.62
CA MET A 73 -4.82 9.07 4.56
C MET A 73 -5.36 9.29 5.96
N ASP A 74 -5.47 8.22 6.73
CA ASP A 74 -6.02 8.28 8.08
C ASP A 74 -5.10 7.58 9.09
N GLY A 75 -5.06 8.07 10.32
CA GLY A 75 -4.22 7.56 11.37
C GLY A 75 -4.85 6.38 12.09
N LEU A 76 -4.22 5.20 11.97
CA LEU A 76 -4.61 4.01 12.70
C LEU A 76 -3.67 3.76 13.89
N PRO A 77 -4.21 3.60 15.12
CA PRO A 77 -3.40 3.17 16.26
C PRO A 77 -3.02 1.69 16.10
N LEU A 78 -1.72 1.39 15.99
CA LEU A 78 -1.25 -0.02 15.92
C LEU A 78 -1.34 -0.74 17.26
N SER A 79 -1.14 -0.01 18.35
CA SER A 79 -1.32 -0.56 19.69
C SER A 79 -1.71 0.54 20.69
N LYS A 80 -2.35 0.13 21.78
CA LYS A 80 -2.77 1.05 22.86
C LYS A 80 -1.60 1.61 23.67
N SER A 81 -0.43 0.96 23.59
CA SER A 81 0.75 1.26 24.42
C SER A 81 1.92 1.84 23.64
N SER A 82 1.83 1.91 22.31
CA SER A 82 2.87 2.47 21.46
C SER A 82 2.46 3.87 21.00
N PRO A 83 3.38 4.85 21.03
CA PRO A 83 3.14 6.13 20.39
C PRO A 83 3.18 6.05 18.86
N LEU A 84 3.46 4.86 18.29
CA LEU A 84 3.51 4.67 16.84
C LEU A 84 2.13 4.85 16.20
N LYS A 85 2.09 5.77 15.26
CA LYS A 85 0.99 6.08 14.36
C LYS A 85 1.25 5.41 13.02
N PHE A 86 0.29 4.62 12.55
CA PHE A 86 0.34 3.98 11.24
C PHE A 86 -0.69 4.63 10.34
N TRP A 87 -0.25 5.20 9.22
CA TRP A 87 -1.13 5.90 8.30
C TRP A 87 -1.03 5.24 6.92
N PRO A 88 -2.01 4.39 6.53
CA PRO A 88 -2.10 3.94 5.16
C PRO A 88 -2.51 5.12 4.26
N ILE A 89 -1.82 5.27 3.14
CA ILE A 89 -2.22 6.16 2.05
C ILE A 89 -2.96 5.30 1.05
N LEU A 90 -4.27 5.50 0.96
CA LEU A 90 -5.17 4.74 0.11
C LEU A 90 -5.59 5.58 -1.08
N GLY A 91 -5.63 4.95 -2.26
CA GLY A 91 -6.24 5.49 -3.47
C GLY A 91 -7.54 4.77 -3.77
N TYR A 92 -8.52 5.48 -4.29
CA TYR A 92 -9.74 4.92 -4.83
C TYR A 92 -9.98 5.48 -6.23
N LEU A 93 -10.17 4.59 -7.21
CA LEU A 93 -10.41 4.99 -8.59
C LEU A 93 -11.88 5.39 -8.75
N VAL A 94 -12.12 6.69 -8.85
CA VAL A 94 -13.46 7.28 -8.92
C VAL A 94 -14.21 6.79 -10.13
N GLY A 95 -15.47 6.40 -9.95
CA GLY A 95 -16.32 5.88 -11.02
C GLY A 95 -16.13 4.38 -11.28
N THR A 96 -15.57 3.65 -10.32
CA THR A 96 -15.44 2.18 -10.39
C THR A 96 -15.91 1.51 -9.10
N GLU A 97 -16.27 0.24 -9.19
CA GLU A 97 -16.58 -0.59 -8.01
C GLU A 97 -15.32 -1.23 -7.39
N ASN A 98 -14.13 -0.81 -7.83
CA ASN A 98 -12.88 -1.35 -7.30
C ASN A 98 -12.70 -0.97 -5.82
N MET A 99 -12.15 -1.89 -5.05
CA MET A 99 -11.76 -1.61 -3.67
C MET A 99 -10.64 -0.56 -3.61
N PRO A 100 -10.58 0.28 -2.55
CA PRO A 100 -9.43 1.14 -2.31
C PRO A 100 -8.12 0.36 -2.28
N PHE A 101 -7.06 0.94 -2.83
CA PHE A 101 -5.75 0.32 -2.96
C PHE A 101 -4.67 1.10 -2.22
N THR A 102 -3.67 0.41 -1.68
CA THR A 102 -2.58 1.06 -0.95
C THR A 102 -1.59 1.71 -1.91
N ILE A 103 -1.42 3.02 -1.79
CA ILE A 103 -0.40 3.81 -2.48
C ILE A 103 0.90 3.79 -1.69
N GLY A 104 0.82 3.90 -0.37
CA GLY A 104 1.96 3.93 0.54
C GLY A 104 1.55 3.76 2.00
N ILE A 105 2.54 3.70 2.88
CA ILE A 105 2.35 3.54 4.33
C ILE A 105 3.35 4.44 5.05
N TYR A 106 2.85 5.29 5.91
CA TYR A 106 3.65 6.05 6.87
C TYR A 106 3.62 5.38 8.25
N LEU A 107 4.76 5.40 8.93
CA LEU A 107 4.91 4.95 10.32
C LEU A 107 5.79 5.94 11.08
N GLY A 108 5.24 6.59 12.10
CA GLY A 108 6.00 7.55 12.91
C GLY A 108 5.45 7.67 14.32
N LYS A 109 6.16 8.39 15.20
CA LYS A 109 5.68 8.65 16.57
C LYS A 109 4.75 9.85 16.67
N LYS A 110 4.68 10.64 15.59
CA LYS A 110 3.84 11.84 15.47
C LYS A 110 3.02 11.73 14.20
N ASP A 111 1.94 12.48 14.17
CA ASP A 111 1.19 12.69 12.94
C ASP A 111 2.11 13.40 11.92
N PRO A 112 1.98 13.12 10.62
CA PRO A 112 2.83 13.74 9.61
C PRO A 112 2.66 15.26 9.65
N ASN A 113 3.72 15.98 10.05
CA ASN A 113 3.67 17.44 10.28
C ASN A 113 3.32 18.24 9.02
N ASP A 114 3.67 17.74 7.85
CA ASP A 114 3.35 18.36 6.57
C ASP A 114 2.96 17.29 5.54
N LEU A 115 1.67 17.00 5.48
CA LEU A 115 1.08 16.09 4.50
C LEU A 115 1.45 16.50 3.06
N TYR A 116 1.56 17.80 2.79
CA TYR A 116 1.95 18.30 1.48
C TYR A 116 3.43 18.04 1.19
N ALA A 117 4.34 18.15 2.16
CA ALA A 117 5.73 17.74 1.96
C ALA A 117 5.84 16.24 1.64
N TYR A 118 5.07 15.38 2.31
CA TYR A 118 5.08 13.93 1.99
C TYR A 118 4.51 13.63 0.60
N LEU A 119 3.44 14.32 0.20
CA LEU A 119 2.76 14.14 -1.08
C LEU A 119 3.46 14.82 -2.26
N TYR A 120 4.10 15.97 -2.07
CA TYR A 120 4.66 16.81 -3.14
C TYR A 120 6.20 16.91 -3.14
N ASN A 121 6.86 16.68 -2.01
CA ASN A 121 8.33 16.71 -1.90
C ASN A 121 8.93 15.32 -1.61
N GLY A 122 8.09 14.31 -1.31
CA GLY A 122 8.47 12.92 -1.13
C GLY A 122 8.32 12.06 -2.41
N PRO A 123 8.41 10.72 -2.32
CA PRO A 123 8.26 9.81 -3.46
C PRO A 123 6.87 9.86 -4.14
N LEU A 124 5.90 10.52 -3.52
CA LEU A 124 4.54 10.77 -4.01
C LEU A 124 4.43 12.03 -4.88
N SER A 125 5.48 12.85 -4.96
CA SER A 125 5.57 14.14 -5.68
C SER A 125 5.18 14.09 -7.16
N ARG A 126 5.12 12.88 -7.74
CA ARG A 126 4.71 12.63 -9.12
C ARG A 126 3.19 12.53 -9.29
N ILE A 127 2.42 12.63 -8.21
CA ILE A 127 0.96 12.55 -8.21
C ILE A 127 0.42 13.98 -8.14
N ARG A 128 -0.10 14.50 -9.27
CA ARG A 128 -0.90 15.74 -9.24
C ARG A 128 -2.25 15.44 -8.61
N LEU A 129 -2.36 15.68 -7.30
CA LEU A 129 -3.64 15.64 -6.61
C LEU A 129 -4.43 16.90 -6.96
N GLY A 130 -5.55 16.72 -7.64
CA GLY A 130 -6.57 17.76 -7.74
C GLY A 130 -7.47 17.65 -6.51
N PHE A 131 -7.14 18.35 -5.43
CA PHE A 131 -8.05 18.50 -4.31
C PHE A 131 -9.14 19.51 -4.72
N ALA A 132 -10.39 19.08 -4.74
CA ALA A 132 -11.52 19.99 -4.59
C ALA A 132 -11.77 20.11 -3.07
N LEU A 133 -11.50 21.30 -2.52
CA LEU A 133 -11.97 21.68 -1.18
C LEU A 133 -13.48 21.91 -1.19
#